data_AF-E1ZDC7-F1
#
_entry.id   AF-E1ZDC7-F1
#
_cell.length_a   1.000
_cell.length_b   1.000
_cell.length_c   1.000
_cell.angle_alpha   90.00
_cell.angle_beta   90.00
_cell.angle_gamma   90.00
#
_symmetry.space_group_name_H-M   'P 1'
#
loop_
_entity.id
_entity.type
_entity.pdbx_description
1 polymer ?
#
loop_
_entity_poly.entity_id
_entity_poly.type
_entity_poly.pdbx_seq_one_letter_code
_entity_poly.pdbx_strand_id
1 'polypeptide(L)'
;MAVVEAWPGKFLPLPQIEAINEKFVEARDEIEYAQEDAETVYFNESCDAARKSVKEVLDAYQQLCGRLSEEERGKLQRSMGLKMEQLKAEVEQLDHLHAD
;
A
#
# COMPACT_ATOMS: atom_id res chain seq x y z
N MET A 1 20.25 0.97 3.68
CA MET A 1 20.05 2.28 3.05
C MET A 1 18.94 2.13 2.03
N ALA A 2 17.68 2.13 2.50
CA ALA A 2 16.52 2.03 1.63
C ALA A 2 16.40 3.37 0.88
N VAL A 3 16.55 3.32 -0.44
CA VAL A 3 16.34 4.47 -1.30
C VAL A 3 14.85 4.77 -1.22
N VAL A 4 14.48 5.76 -0.39
CA VAL A 4 13.20 6.45 -0.50
C VAL A 4 13.26 7.20 -1.81
N GLU A 5 13.04 6.50 -2.93
CA GLU A 5 13.04 7.12 -4.25
C GLU A 5 11.93 8.16 -4.28
N ALA A 6 12.34 9.42 -4.27
CA ALA A 6 11.49 10.57 -4.47
C ALA A 6 10.64 10.35 -5.73
N TRP A 7 9.32 10.46 -5.56
CA TRP A 7 8.33 10.29 -6.62
C TRP A 7 8.67 11.13 -7.86
N PRO A 8 8.78 10.56 -9.07
CA PRO A 8 9.00 11.32 -10.30
C PRO A 8 7.74 12.06 -10.81
N GLY A 9 6.74 12.30 -9.96
CA GLY A 9 5.40 12.74 -10.35
C GLY A 9 4.90 13.97 -9.61
N LYS A 10 5.59 15.12 -9.73
CA LYS A 10 5.20 16.43 -9.17
C LYS A 10 3.88 17.02 -9.72
N PHE A 11 3.02 16.25 -10.38
CA PHE A 11 1.98 16.80 -11.26
C PHE A 11 0.55 16.77 -10.71
N LEU A 12 0.29 16.15 -9.55
CA LEU A 12 -1.04 16.16 -8.93
C LEU A 12 -0.93 16.35 -7.41
N PRO A 13 -0.86 17.60 -6.91
CA PRO A 13 -0.94 17.90 -5.48
C PRO A 13 -2.40 17.84 -5.01
N LEU A 14 -3.05 16.69 -5.23
CA LEU A 14 -4.40 16.48 -4.72
C LEU A 14 -4.28 15.98 -3.27
N PRO A 15 -5.00 16.58 -2.30
CA PRO A 15 -5.02 16.09 -0.92
C PRO A 15 -5.34 14.60 -0.80
N GLN A 16 -6.13 14.07 -1.76
CA GLN A 16 -6.45 12.64 -1.79
C GLN A 16 -5.25 11.77 -2.16
N ILE A 17 -4.34 12.26 -3.01
CA ILE A 17 -3.11 11.54 -3.37
C ILE A 17 -2.15 11.56 -2.18
N GLU A 18 -2.01 12.69 -1.50
CA GLU A 18 -1.21 12.79 -0.27
C GLU A 18 -1.73 11.82 0.80
N ALA A 19 -3.05 11.77 1.03
CA ALA A 19 -3.65 10.82 1.96
C ALA A 19 -3.42 9.35 1.55
N ILE A 20 -3.43 9.02 0.25
CA ILE A 20 -3.08 7.66 -0.22
C ILE A 20 -1.60 7.36 0.09
N ASN A 21 -0.72 8.35 -0.04
CA ASN A 21 0.71 8.18 0.19
C ASN A 21 1.02 7.96 1.68
N GLU A 22 0.37 8.71 2.56
CA GLU A 22 0.48 8.52 4.01
C GLU A 22 0.03 7.11 4.40
N LYS A 23 -1.15 6.69 3.95
CA LYS A 23 -1.66 5.33 4.18
C LYS A 23 -0.78 4.25 3.58
N PHE A 24 -0.12 4.53 2.45
CA PHE A 24 0.80 3.57 1.83
C PHE A 24 2.02 3.32 2.73
N VAL A 25 2.54 4.36 3.39
CA VAL A 25 3.63 4.20 4.37
C VAL A 25 3.14 3.40 5.56
N GLU A 26 2.00 3.79 6.14
CA GLU A 26 1.37 3.07 7.26
C GLU A 26 1.13 1.59 6.94
N ALA A 27 0.62 1.27 5.75
CA ALA A 27 0.39 -0.11 5.33
C ALA A 27 1.68 -0.93 5.22
N ARG A 28 2.80 -0.31 4.84
CA ARG A 28 4.09 -1.01 4.80
C ARG A 28 4.67 -1.21 6.19
N ASP A 29 4.51 -0.24 7.08
CA ASP A 29 4.91 -0.37 8.48
C ASP A 29 4.13 -1.51 9.15
N GLU A 30 2.82 -1.63 8.90
CA GLU A 30 2.01 -2.76 9.41
C GLU A 30 2.45 -4.13 8.85
N ILE A 31 2.86 -4.19 7.57
CA ILE A 31 3.44 -5.42 7.00
C ILE A 31 4.77 -5.76 7.69
N GLU A 32 5.63 -4.77 7.94
CA GLU A 32 6.90 -4.97 8.66
C GLU A 32 6.64 -5.48 10.09
N TYR A 33 5.69 -4.90 10.82
CA TYR A 33 5.29 -5.41 12.13
C TYR A 33 4.79 -6.86 12.08
N ALA A 34 3.96 -7.21 11.10
CA ALA A 34 3.52 -8.59 10.91
C ALA A 34 4.69 -9.54 10.61
N GLN A 35 5.70 -9.10 9.85
CA GLN A 35 6.91 -9.87 9.59
C GLN A 35 7.75 -10.08 10.86
N GLU A 36 7.88 -9.05 11.70
CA GLU A 36 8.57 -9.16 13.00
C GLU A 36 7.86 -10.11 13.96
N ASP A 37 6.53 -10.15 13.90
CA ASP A 37 5.69 -11.02 14.72
C ASP A 37 5.56 -12.47 14.20
N ALA A 38 6.20 -12.84 13.09
CA ALA A 38 6.04 -14.14 12.44
C ALA A 38 6.21 -15.36 13.36
N GLU A 39 7.08 -15.25 14.36
CA GLU A 39 7.37 -16.32 15.33
C GLU A 39 6.63 -16.13 16.68
N THR A 40 5.66 -15.22 16.74
CA THR A 40 4.92 -14.89 17.97
C THR A 40 3.44 -15.28 17.87
N VAL A 41 2.78 -15.34 19.03
CA VAL A 41 1.31 -15.58 19.09
C VAL A 41 0.49 -14.40 18.55
N TYR A 42 1.13 -13.25 18.33
CA TYR A 42 0.48 -12.04 17.81
C TYR A 42 0.43 -12.02 16.28
N PHE A 43 1.16 -12.91 15.59
CA PHE A 43 1.29 -12.91 14.13
C PHE A 43 -0.05 -12.75 13.39
N ASN A 44 -1.07 -13.51 13.79
CA ASN A 44 -2.37 -13.47 13.11
C ASN A 44 -3.07 -12.11 13.29
N GLU A 45 -2.94 -11.48 14.46
CA GLU A 45 -3.50 -10.15 14.72
C GLU A 45 -2.77 -9.08 13.90
N SER A 46 -1.44 -9.14 13.86
CA SER A 46 -0.60 -8.23 13.07
C SER A 46 -0.85 -8.41 11.56
N CYS A 47 -1.07 -9.65 11.09
CA CYS A 47 -1.49 -9.92 9.71
C CYS A 47 -2.85 -9.29 9.37
N ASP A 48 -3.83 -9.38 10.27
CA ASP A 48 -5.15 -8.78 10.07
C ASP A 48 -5.05 -7.25 9.99
N ALA A 49 -4.20 -6.64 10.84
CA ALA A 49 -3.91 -5.21 10.81
C ALA A 49 -3.27 -4.79 9.47
N ALA A 50 -2.24 -5.50 9.02
CA ALA A 50 -1.59 -5.28 7.74
C ALA A 50 -2.58 -5.39 6.56
N ARG A 51 -3.40 -6.46 6.51
CA ARG A 51 -4.42 -6.63 5.46
C ARG A 51 -5.43 -5.50 5.45
N LYS A 52 -5.88 -5.07 6.63
CA LYS A 52 -6.82 -3.96 6.75
C LYS A 52 -6.19 -2.66 6.21
N SER A 53 -4.97 -2.33 6.63
CA SER A 53 -4.28 -1.12 6.19
C SER A 53 -4.05 -1.12 4.67
N VAL A 54 -3.57 -2.23 4.10
CA VAL A 54 -3.43 -2.38 2.64
C VAL A 54 -4.76 -2.22 1.91
N LYS A 55 -5.84 -2.81 2.43
CA LYS A 55 -7.17 -2.66 1.84
C LYS A 55 -7.59 -1.19 1.80
N GLU A 56 -7.35 -0.42 2.85
CA GLU A 56 -7.70 0.99 2.90
C GLU A 56 -6.95 1.83 1.84
N VAL A 57 -5.68 1.51 1.57
CA VAL A 57 -4.89 2.13 0.49
C VAL A 57 -5.51 1.82 -0.87
N LEU A 58 -5.79 0.54 -1.14
CA LEU A 58 -6.32 0.08 -2.42
C LEU A 58 -7.72 0.64 -2.69
N ASP A 59 -8.58 0.67 -1.68
CA ASP A 59 -9.91 1.25 -1.77
C ASP A 59 -9.83 2.76 -2.08
N ALA A 60 -8.97 3.51 -1.38
CA ALA A 60 -8.81 4.95 -1.61
C ALA A 60 -8.30 5.24 -3.03
N TYR A 61 -7.34 4.45 -3.51
CA TYR A 61 -6.83 4.54 -4.88
C TYR A 61 -7.90 4.23 -5.93
N GLN A 62 -8.68 3.15 -5.75
CA GLN A 62 -9.77 2.78 -6.66
C GLN A 62 -10.88 3.83 -6.68
N GLN A 63 -11.25 4.36 -5.51
CA GLN A 63 -12.25 5.44 -5.40
C GLN A 63 -11.79 6.71 -6.14
N LEU A 64 -10.51 7.08 -6.00
CA LEU A 64 -9.97 8.22 -6.73
C LEU A 64 -9.97 7.96 -8.25
N CYS A 65 -9.52 6.78 -8.68
CA CYS A 65 -9.60 6.37 -10.09
C CYS A 65 -11.02 6.45 -10.66
N GLY A 66 -12.04 6.08 -9.87
CA GLY A 66 -13.45 6.13 -10.29
C GLY A 66 -14.03 7.54 -10.44
N ARG A 67 -13.38 8.56 -9.85
CA ARG A 67 -13.83 9.96 -9.89
C ARG A 67 -13.14 10.82 -10.95
N LEU A 68 -12.00 10.36 -11.45
CA LEU A 68 -11.18 11.09 -12.41
C LEU A 68 -11.65 10.88 -13.85
N SER A 69 -11.36 11.85 -14.72
CA SER A 69 -11.49 11.65 -16.17
C SER A 69 -10.55 10.54 -16.65
N GLU A 70 -10.77 10.01 -17.85
CA GLU A 70 -9.93 8.95 -18.40
C GLU A 70 -8.45 9.36 -18.50
N GLU A 71 -8.19 10.61 -18.91
CA GLU A 71 -6.83 11.13 -19.03
C GLU A 71 -6.13 11.23 -17.65
N GLU A 72 -6.81 11.80 -16.66
CA GLU A 72 -6.29 11.96 -15.29
C GLU A 72 -6.11 10.62 -14.60
N ARG A 73 -7.08 9.71 -14.75
CA ARG A 73 -6.97 8.32 -14.28
C ARG A 73 -5.77 7.63 -14.89
N GLY A 74 -5.54 7.78 -16.19
CA GLY A 74 -4.36 7.22 -16.85
C GLY A 74 -3.04 7.77 -16.29
N LYS A 75 -2.98 9.06 -15.96
CA LYS A 75 -1.80 9.66 -15.28
C LYS A 75 -1.60 9.07 -13.88
N LEU A 76 -2.68 8.96 -13.10
CA LEU A 76 -2.65 8.38 -11.76
C LEU A 76 -2.19 6.91 -11.78
N GLN A 77 -2.75 6.10 -12.69
CA GLN A 77 -2.40 4.70 -12.85
C GLN A 77 -0.94 4.49 -13.25
N ARG A 78 -0.38 5.32 -14.15
CA ARG A 78 1.05 5.27 -14.48
C ARG A 78 1.95 5.66 -13.31
N SER A 79 1.48 6.55 -12.44
CA SER A 79 2.23 7.04 -11.28
C SER A 79 2.24 6.06 -10.10
N MET A 80 1.10 5.43 -9.82
CA MET A 80 0.87 4.68 -8.58
C MET A 80 0.51 3.21 -8.80
N GLY A 81 0.10 2.81 -10.01
CA GLY A 81 -0.42 1.47 -10.27
C GLY A 81 0.57 0.36 -9.90
N LEU A 82 1.85 0.50 -10.27
CA LEU A 82 2.87 -0.49 -9.90
C LEU A 82 3.05 -0.61 -8.38
N LYS A 83 3.00 0.52 -7.66
CA LYS A 83 3.11 0.54 -6.19
C LYS A 83 1.94 -0.19 -5.53
N MET A 84 0.72 -0.04 -6.07
CA MET A 84 -0.46 -0.76 -5.57
C MET A 84 -0.32 -2.28 -5.77
N GLU A 85 0.22 -2.72 -6.91
CA GLU A 85 0.48 -4.14 -7.15
C GLU A 85 1.60 -4.68 -6.27
N GLN A 86 2.65 -3.90 -6.02
CA GLN A 86 3.72 -4.26 -5.07
C GLN A 86 3.17 -4.43 -3.65
N LEU A 87 2.35 -3.48 -3.17
CA LEU A 87 1.75 -3.55 -1.84
C LEU A 87 0.85 -4.78 -1.66
N LYS A 88 0.09 -5.15 -2.69
CA LYS A 88 -0.69 -6.41 -2.70
C LYS A 88 0.21 -7.63 -2.56
N ALA A 89 1.29 -7.69 -3.31
CA ALA A 89 2.23 -8.81 -3.26
C ALA A 89 2.91 -8.89 -1.87
N GLU A 90 3.31 -7.75 -1.29
CA GLU A 90 3.93 -7.69 0.03
C GLU A 90 3.01 -8.26 1.12
N VAL A 91 1.72 -7.91 1.13
CA VAL A 91 0.78 -8.45 2.13
C VAL A 91 0.40 -9.91 1.87
N GLU A 92 0.37 -10.36 0.61
CA GLU A 92 0.16 -11.76 0.27
C GLU A 92 1.33 -12.64 0.72
N GLN A 93 2.57 -12.11 0.76
CA GLN A 93 3.71 -12.86 1.29
C GLN A 93 3.55 -13.25 2.76
N LEU A 94 2.76 -12.51 3.55
CA LEU A 94 2.50 -12.87 4.95
C LEU A 94 1.81 -14.24 5.07
N ASP A 95 1.00 -14.64 4.09
CA ASP A 95 0.36 -15.97 4.06
C ASP A 95 1.36 -17.13 4.01
N HIS A 96 2.61 -16.85 3.62
CA HIS A 96 3.67 -17.85 3.50
C HIS A 96 4.62 -17.87 4.70
N LEU A 97 4.50 -16.94 5.65
CA LEU A 97 5.41 -16.85 6.80
C LEU A 97 5.06 -17.81 7.94
N HIS A 98 3.80 -18.25 8.06
CA HIS A 98 3.36 -19.20 9.08
C HIS A 98 3.48 -20.69 8.62
N ALA A 99 4.13 -20.95 7.49
CA ALA A 99 4.08 -22.25 6.81
C ALA A 99 5.24 -23.22 7.11
N ASP A 100 6.10 -22.94 8.10
CA ASP A 100 7.17 -23.86 8.56
C ASP A 100 7.09 -24.16 10.07
#